data_AF-A0A6M8WI53-F1
#
_entry.id   AF-A0A6M8WI53-F1
#
_cell.length_a   1.000
_cell.length_b   1.000
_cell.length_c   1.000
_cell.angle_alpha   90.00
_cell.angle_beta   90.00
_cell.angle_gamma   90.00
#
_symmetry.space_group_name_H-M   'P 1'
#
loop_
_entity.id
_entity.type
_entity.pdbx_description
1 polymer ?
#
loop_
_entity_poly.entity_id
_entity_poly.type
_entity_poly.pdbx_seq_one_letter_code
_entity_poly.pdbx_strand_id
1 'polypeptide(L)'
;MVKRSESIALALGLGLFGLASYVQAAGDANAAKGLVADNCGKCHETPYSKPGERSEAVEAPSFQAMANDSASYSPEKMRATLLQPHFPMQQFILSKRDIDNIIAYLASLKRN
;
A
#
# COMPACT_ATOMS: atom_id res chain seq x y z
N MET A 1 -44.93 60.21 -5.49
CA MET A 1 -44.64 59.94 -4.07
C MET A 1 -45.53 58.81 -3.58
N VAL A 2 -45.04 57.56 -3.65
CA VAL A 2 -45.16 56.46 -2.67
C VAL A 2 -44.12 55.42 -3.11
N LYS A 3 -43.29 54.97 -2.16
CA LYS A 3 -42.07 54.17 -2.33
C LYS A 3 -42.34 52.75 -1.84
N ARG A 4 -42.03 51.72 -2.64
CA ARG A 4 -41.84 50.34 -2.16
C ARG A 4 -40.74 49.63 -2.97
N SER A 5 -39.58 49.57 -2.32
CA SER A 5 -38.38 48.81 -2.64
C SER A 5 -38.54 47.37 -2.19
N GLU A 6 -38.35 46.36 -3.07
CA GLU A 6 -38.07 44.91 -2.81
C GLU A 6 -37.71 44.30 -4.19
N SER A 7 -36.72 43.44 -4.46
CA SER A 7 -35.72 42.74 -3.65
C SER A 7 -34.56 42.29 -4.57
N ILE A 8 -33.37 42.22 -3.99
CA ILE A 8 -32.16 41.63 -4.56
C ILE A 8 -32.34 40.10 -4.62
N ALA A 9 -32.10 39.48 -5.77
CA ALA A 9 -31.88 38.04 -5.87
C ALA A 9 -30.61 37.77 -6.67
N LEU A 10 -29.48 37.82 -5.96
CA LEU A 10 -28.19 37.34 -6.41
C LEU A 10 -28.21 35.80 -6.29
N ALA A 11 -28.51 35.09 -7.38
CA ALA A 11 -28.43 33.63 -7.39
C ALA A 11 -26.97 33.21 -7.55
N LEU A 12 -26.32 32.91 -6.41
CA LEU A 12 -25.08 32.15 -6.31
C LEU A 12 -25.24 30.79 -7.02
N GLY A 13 -24.58 30.61 -8.17
CA GLY A 13 -24.35 29.29 -8.74
C GLY A 13 -23.24 28.58 -7.97
N LEU A 14 -23.58 27.95 -6.84
CA LEU A 14 -22.67 27.16 -6.01
C LEU A 14 -22.48 25.77 -6.64
N GLY A 15 -21.22 25.41 -6.88
CA GLY A 15 -20.81 24.33 -7.77
C GLY A 15 -21.10 22.90 -7.29
N LEU A 16 -21.30 22.01 -8.27
CA LEU A 16 -21.13 20.57 -8.10
C LEU A 16 -19.74 20.18 -8.64
N PHE A 17 -18.70 20.28 -7.81
CA PHE A 17 -17.50 19.48 -8.04
C PHE A 17 -17.78 18.07 -7.51
N GLY A 18 -18.08 17.15 -8.43
CA GLY A 18 -18.23 15.74 -8.10
C GLY A 18 -16.94 15.20 -7.48
N LEU A 19 -17.05 14.70 -6.24
CA LEU A 19 -16.00 13.91 -5.61
C LEU A 19 -15.89 12.59 -6.37
N ALA A 20 -14.95 12.51 -7.31
CA ALA A 20 -14.55 11.25 -7.89
C ALA A 20 -13.88 10.42 -6.78
N SER A 21 -14.64 9.50 -6.20
CA SER A 21 -14.10 8.47 -5.31
C SER A 21 -13.18 7.56 -6.14
N TYR A 22 -11.87 7.76 -6.03
CA TYR A 22 -10.89 6.82 -6.53
C TYR A 22 -10.99 5.56 -5.67
N VAL A 23 -11.75 4.56 -6.10
CA VAL A 23 -11.61 3.21 -5.56
C VAL A 23 -10.20 2.76 -5.89
N GLN A 24 -9.32 2.70 -4.88
CA GLN A 24 -8.06 1.99 -5.03
C GLN A 24 -8.39 0.52 -5.29
N ALA A 25 -8.07 0.03 -6.49
CA ALA A 25 -8.21 -1.38 -6.80
C ALA A 25 -7.43 -2.22 -5.78
N ALA A 26 -8.05 -3.26 -5.23
CA ALA A 26 -7.34 -4.22 -4.40
C ALA A 26 -6.12 -4.79 -5.15
N GLY A 27 -5.04 -5.05 -4.42
CA GLY A 27 -3.85 -5.69 -4.99
C GLY A 27 -4.12 -7.16 -5.38
N ASP A 28 -3.32 -7.68 -6.30
CA ASP A 28 -3.34 -9.08 -6.71
C ASP A 28 -2.15 -9.84 -6.07
N ALA A 29 -2.47 -10.71 -5.11
CA ALA A 29 -1.49 -11.53 -4.41
C ALA A 29 -0.69 -12.46 -5.34
N ASN A 30 -1.30 -12.95 -6.42
CA ASN A 30 -0.61 -13.84 -7.37
C ASN A 30 0.41 -13.07 -8.20
N ALA A 31 0.10 -11.83 -8.58
CA ALA A 31 1.00 -10.97 -9.34
C ALA A 31 2.31 -10.65 -8.57
N ALA A 32 2.28 -10.69 -7.23
CA ALA A 32 3.47 -10.42 -6.41
C ALA A 32 4.43 -11.60 -6.28
N LYS A 33 4.02 -12.85 -6.59
CA LYS A 33 4.79 -14.06 -6.26
C LYS A 33 6.21 -14.06 -6.85
N GLY A 34 6.34 -13.75 -8.14
CA GLY A 34 7.65 -13.69 -8.81
C GLY A 34 8.53 -12.59 -8.23
N LEU A 35 7.97 -11.40 -8.04
CA LEU A 35 8.66 -10.25 -7.44
C LEU A 35 9.21 -10.57 -6.04
N VAL A 36 8.39 -11.22 -5.20
CA VAL A 36 8.74 -11.64 -3.84
C VAL A 36 9.86 -12.67 -3.85
N ALA A 37 9.76 -13.69 -4.70
CA ALA A 37 10.77 -14.73 -4.81
C ALA A 37 12.14 -14.16 -5.23
N ASP A 38 12.16 -13.29 -6.23
CA ASP A 38 13.39 -12.80 -6.84
C ASP A 38 14.09 -11.70 -6.03
N ASN A 39 13.32 -10.91 -5.25
CA ASN A 39 13.83 -9.70 -4.61
C ASN A 39 13.70 -9.75 -3.09
N CYS A 40 12.51 -10.07 -2.58
CA CYS A 40 12.25 -10.01 -1.14
C CYS A 40 12.92 -11.17 -0.39
N GLY A 41 13.00 -12.36 -1.02
CA GLY A 41 13.59 -13.58 -0.46
C GLY A 41 15.08 -13.50 -0.10
N LYS A 42 15.80 -12.50 -0.63
CA LYS A 42 17.23 -12.26 -0.34
C LYS A 42 17.47 -11.81 1.09
N CYS A 43 16.49 -11.11 1.68
CA CYS A 43 16.59 -10.56 3.04
C CYS A 43 15.50 -11.11 3.95
N HIS A 44 14.27 -11.22 3.45
CA HIS A 44 13.13 -11.73 4.21
C HIS A 44 12.96 -13.23 3.98
N GLU A 45 12.59 -13.94 5.04
CA GLU A 45 12.09 -15.29 4.88
C GLU A 45 10.68 -15.26 4.25
N THR A 46 10.52 -16.00 3.15
CA THR A 46 9.29 -16.14 2.38
C THR A 46 8.94 -17.62 2.22
N PRO A 47 7.70 -17.97 1.83
CA PRO A 47 7.35 -19.37 1.52
C PRO A 47 8.19 -20.02 0.40
N TYR A 48 8.95 -19.24 -0.35
CA TYR A 48 9.82 -19.71 -1.43
C TYR A 48 11.30 -19.77 -1.04
N SER A 49 11.67 -19.30 0.16
CA SER A 49 13.06 -19.23 0.61
C SER A 49 13.64 -20.63 0.81
N LYS A 50 14.84 -20.89 0.28
CA LYS A 50 15.60 -22.10 0.61
C LYS A 50 16.62 -21.83 1.73
N PRO A 51 17.01 -22.85 2.50
CA PRO A 51 18.08 -22.73 3.48
C PRO A 51 19.36 -22.16 2.85
N GLY A 52 19.95 -21.14 3.47
CA GLY A 52 21.21 -20.52 3.01
C GLY A 52 21.08 -19.45 1.91
N GLU A 53 19.87 -19.19 1.36
CA GLU A 53 19.68 -18.14 0.33
C GLU A 53 19.49 -16.73 0.93
N ARG A 54 19.14 -16.63 2.21
CA ARG A 54 18.90 -15.36 2.92
C ARG A 54 20.20 -14.81 3.50
N SER A 55 20.42 -13.51 3.35
CA SER A 55 21.53 -12.82 4.03
C SER A 55 21.36 -12.89 5.55
N GLU A 56 22.32 -13.51 6.24
CA GLU A 56 22.37 -13.54 7.72
C GLU A 56 22.75 -12.19 8.32
N ALA A 57 23.38 -11.31 7.53
CA ALA A 57 23.78 -9.97 7.96
C ALA A 57 22.61 -8.99 8.08
N VAL A 58 21.41 -9.38 7.64
CA VAL A 58 20.21 -8.54 7.66
C VAL A 58 19.14 -9.20 8.53
N GLU A 59 18.80 -8.55 9.63
CA GLU A 59 17.64 -8.91 10.44
C GLU A 59 16.37 -8.34 9.79
N ALA A 60 15.72 -9.15 8.96
CA ALA A 60 14.43 -8.83 8.38
C ALA A 60 13.36 -9.82 8.89
N PRO A 61 12.15 -9.34 9.23
CA PRO A 61 11.08 -10.23 9.69
C PRO A 61 10.65 -11.18 8.56
N SER A 62 10.23 -12.39 8.93
CA SER A 62 9.60 -13.29 7.96
C SER A 62 8.27 -12.72 7.49
N PHE A 63 7.90 -12.99 6.24
CA PHE A 63 6.62 -12.57 5.69
C PHE A 63 5.44 -13.11 6.51
N GLN A 64 5.59 -14.31 7.07
CA GLN A 64 4.60 -14.92 7.94
C GLN A 64 4.45 -14.15 9.27
N ALA A 65 5.56 -13.72 9.88
CA ALA A 65 5.52 -12.91 11.10
C ALA A 65 4.85 -11.56 10.83
N MET A 66 5.21 -10.90 9.72
CA MET A 66 4.58 -9.64 9.30
C MET A 66 3.07 -9.80 9.09
N ALA A 67 2.64 -10.87 8.41
CA ALA A 67 1.23 -11.14 8.15
C ALA A 67 0.39 -11.34 9.42
N ASN A 68 1.00 -11.91 10.46
CA ASN A 68 0.33 -12.18 11.73
C ASN A 68 0.30 -10.95 12.67
N ASP A 69 1.24 -10.01 12.53
CA ASP A 69 1.28 -8.77 13.31
C ASP A 69 0.65 -7.58 12.56
N SER A 70 -0.67 -7.59 12.46
CA SER A 70 -1.42 -6.52 11.78
C SER A 70 -1.29 -5.15 12.46
N ALA A 71 -0.86 -5.09 13.73
CA ALA A 71 -0.70 -3.85 14.48
C ALA A 71 0.58 -3.09 14.05
N SER A 72 1.68 -3.83 13.90
CA SER A 72 2.95 -3.27 13.42
C SER A 72 2.96 -3.14 11.89
N TYR A 73 2.31 -4.06 11.17
CA TYR A 73 2.30 -4.13 9.70
C TYR A 73 0.91 -3.87 9.11
N SER A 74 0.31 -2.73 9.43
CA SER A 74 -0.93 -2.32 8.76
C SER A 74 -0.68 -2.02 7.28
N PRO A 75 -1.68 -2.18 6.39
CA PRO A 75 -1.54 -1.86 4.97
C PRO A 75 -0.99 -0.46 4.70
N GLU A 76 -1.41 0.54 5.47
CA GLU A 76 -0.97 1.93 5.33
C GLU A 76 0.50 2.09 5.70
N LYS A 77 0.94 1.47 6.81
CA LYS A 77 2.35 1.48 7.23
C LYS A 77 3.22 0.77 6.20
N MET A 78 2.78 -0.38 5.69
CA MET A 78 3.51 -1.11 4.66
C MET A 78 3.65 -0.30 3.37
N ARG A 79 2.59 0.40 2.93
CA ARG A 79 2.68 1.31 1.78
C ARG A 79 3.71 2.40 2.01
N ALA A 80 3.64 3.08 3.15
CA ALA A 80 4.56 4.16 3.48
C ALA A 80 6.02 3.68 3.46
N THR A 81 6.28 2.51 4.06
CA THR A 81 7.62 1.90 4.08
C THR A 81 8.09 1.50 2.69
N LEU A 82 7.25 0.84 1.87
CA LEU A 82 7.65 0.34 0.54
C LEU A 82 7.76 1.43 -0.53
N LEU A 83 7.16 2.60 -0.31
CA LEU A 83 7.27 3.76 -1.22
C LEU A 83 8.66 4.41 -1.20
N GLN A 84 9.47 4.14 -0.18
CA GLN A 84 10.83 4.64 -0.06
C GLN A 84 11.78 3.46 0.07
N PRO A 85 12.91 3.41 -0.66
CA PRO A 85 13.98 2.48 -0.34
C PRO A 85 14.32 2.59 1.14
N HIS A 86 14.30 1.47 1.87
CA HIS A 86 14.62 1.43 3.29
C HIS A 86 15.88 0.57 3.49
N PHE A 87 16.76 0.95 4.40
CA PHE A 87 17.98 0.17 4.63
C PHE A 87 17.64 -1.26 5.08
N PRO A 88 18.31 -2.31 4.57
CA PRO A 88 19.36 -2.36 3.53
C PRO A 88 18.86 -2.59 2.08
N MET A 89 17.57 -2.39 1.81
CA MET A 89 16.94 -2.44 0.48
C MET A 89 17.30 -1.21 -0.38
N GLN A 90 18.56 -1.12 -0.79
CA GLN A 90 19.01 -0.08 -1.72
C GLN A 90 18.68 -0.49 -3.17
N GLN A 91 18.31 0.48 -4.02
CA GLN A 91 18.15 0.37 -5.48
C GLN A 91 16.92 -0.40 -6.01
N PHE A 92 16.00 -0.86 -5.17
CA PHE A 92 14.75 -1.48 -5.62
C PHE A 92 13.57 -0.52 -5.49
N ILE A 93 13.16 0.08 -6.61
CA ILE A 93 12.00 0.99 -6.67
C ILE A 93 10.77 0.21 -7.10
N LEU A 94 9.80 0.11 -6.19
CA LEU A 94 8.52 -0.54 -6.45
C LEU A 94 7.53 0.43 -7.08
N SER A 95 6.75 -0.03 -8.06
CA SER A 95 5.58 0.73 -8.50
C SER A 95 4.49 0.69 -7.41
N LYS A 96 3.60 1.69 -7.39
CA LYS A 96 2.44 1.67 -6.47
C LYS A 96 1.62 0.39 -6.59
N ARG A 97 1.50 -0.14 -7.81
CA ARG A 97 0.76 -1.38 -8.09
C ARG A 97 1.47 -2.61 -7.50
N ASP A 98 2.80 -2.67 -7.60
CA ASP A 98 3.58 -3.76 -7.00
C ASP A 98 3.47 -3.73 -5.47
N ILE A 99 3.50 -2.54 -4.87
CA ILE A 99 3.29 -2.36 -3.43
C ILE A 99 1.93 -2.93 -3.01
N ASP A 100 0.86 -2.57 -3.71
CA ASP A 100 -0.48 -3.09 -3.42
C ASP A 100 -0.55 -4.62 -3.59
N ASN A 101 0.09 -5.17 -4.62
CA ASN A 101 0.17 -6.62 -4.85
C ASN A 101 0.94 -7.34 -3.72
N ILE A 102 2.07 -6.77 -3.26
CA ILE A 102 2.86 -7.31 -2.13
C ILE A 102 2.04 -7.31 -0.84
N ILE A 103 1.29 -6.24 -0.58
CA ILE A 103 0.42 -6.13 0.60
C ILE A 103 -0.70 -7.17 0.53
N ALA A 104 -1.32 -7.35 -0.65
CA ALA A 104 -2.31 -8.41 -0.85
C ALA A 104 -1.71 -9.81 -0.64
N TYR A 105 -0.47 -10.03 -1.09
CA TYR A 105 0.26 -11.27 -0.84
C TYR A 105 0.50 -11.51 0.65
N LEU A 106 1.02 -10.53 1.40
CA LEU A 106 1.21 -10.63 2.85
C LEU A 106 -0.11 -10.93 3.58
N ALA A 107 -1.20 -10.24 3.20
CA ALA A 107 -2.52 -10.51 3.77
C ALA A 107 -2.98 -11.96 3.55
N SER A 108 -2.65 -12.56 2.40
CA SER A 108 -2.98 -13.95 2.09
C SER A 108 -2.24 -14.99 2.94
N LEU A 109 -1.16 -14.59 3.62
CA LEU A 109 -0.37 -15.47 4.50
C LEU A 109 -0.88 -15.50 5.95
N LYS A 110 -1.82 -14.62 6.30
CA LYS A 110 -2.33 -14.53 7.67
C LYS A 110 -2.97 -15.86 8.06
N ARG A 111 -2.54 -16.42 9.19
CA ARG A 111 -3.17 -17.59 9.78
C ARG A 111 -4.29 -17.14 10.73
N ASN A 112 -5.40 -17.86 10.71
CA ASN A 112 -6.48 -17.71 11.69
C ASN A 112 -6.08 -18.27 13.05
#